data_AF-A0A1F2TDF3-F1
#
_entry.id   AF-A0A1F2TDF3-F1
#
_cell.length_a   1.000
_cell.length_b   1.000
_cell.length_c   1.000
_cell.angle_alpha   90.00
_cell.angle_beta   90.00
_cell.angle_gamma   90.00
#
_symmetry.space_group_name_H-M   'P 1'
#
loop_
_entity.id
_entity.type
_entity.pdbx_description
1 polymer ?
#
loop_
_entity_poly.entity_id
_entity_poly.type
_entity_poly.pdbx_seq_one_letter_code
_entity_poly.pdbx_strand_id
1 'polypeptide(L)'
;MLAKATRRRFSGEYKRGILREADAARDVGEIGALLRREGLYSSHLNTWRRARERGELAGLSPRRRGRKVKAVNPLAKRVAELERDKRRLERRLKQAELLLEIQKKASQLLEIPLASREDEDGSA
;
A
#
# COMPACT_ATOMS: atom_id res chain seq x y z
N MET A 1 44.34 9.67 24.39
CA MET A 1 43.01 9.43 23.79
C MET A 1 42.67 7.95 23.93
N LEU A 2 41.65 7.57 24.70
CA LEU A 2 41.22 6.17 24.82
C LEU A 2 40.51 5.75 23.53
N ALA A 3 41.04 4.72 22.85
CA ALA A 3 40.44 4.16 21.65
C ALA A 3 39.02 3.64 21.95
N LYS A 4 38.02 4.11 21.19
CA LYS A 4 36.62 3.72 21.36
C LYS A 4 36.43 2.28 20.87
N ALA A 5 35.93 1.40 21.73
CA ALA A 5 35.67 0.01 21.37
C ALA A 5 34.60 -0.10 20.26
N THR A 6 35.02 -0.59 19.08
CA THR A 6 34.12 -0.87 17.96
C THR A 6 33.46 -2.23 18.15
N ARG A 7 32.12 -2.27 18.20
CA ARG A 7 31.37 -3.54 18.25
C ARG A 7 31.40 -4.23 16.89
N ARG A 8 31.74 -5.53 16.88
CA ARG A 8 31.67 -6.39 15.68
C ARG A 8 30.25 -6.36 15.10
N ARG A 9 30.14 -6.14 13.78
CA ARG A 9 28.87 -6.19 13.04
C ARG A 9 28.84 -7.44 12.15
N PHE A 10 27.79 -8.24 12.30
CA PHE A 10 27.58 -9.44 11.49
C PHE A 10 26.70 -9.11 10.27
N SER A 11 27.25 -9.29 9.07
CA SER A 11 26.48 -9.15 7.82
C SER A 11 25.40 -10.23 7.71
N GLY A 12 24.38 -10.00 6.87
CA GLY A 12 23.35 -11.00 6.60
C GLY A 12 23.88 -12.27 5.97
N GLU A 13 24.82 -12.12 5.04
CA GLU A 13 25.54 -13.23 4.41
C GLU A 13 26.28 -14.07 5.44
N TYR A 14 27.02 -13.44 6.34
CA TYR A 14 27.73 -14.13 7.40
C TYR A 14 26.78 -14.95 8.28
N LYS A 15 25.68 -14.33 8.75
CA LYS A 15 24.66 -15.04 9.56
C LYS A 15 24.05 -16.24 8.82
N ARG A 16 23.77 -16.10 7.52
CA ARG A 16 23.25 -17.20 6.68
C ARG A 16 24.28 -18.31 6.49
N GLY A 17 25.55 -17.96 6.29
CA GLY A 17 26.66 -18.92 6.21
C GLY A 17 26.73 -19.78 7.46
N ILE A 18 26.80 -19.14 8.63
CA ILE A 18 26.86 -19.83 9.92
C ILE A 18 25.62 -20.70 10.17
N LEU A 19 24.41 -20.22 9.84
CA LEU A 19 23.21 -21.03 9.99
C LEU A 19 23.20 -22.26 9.07
N ARG A 20 23.69 -22.15 7.84
CA ARG A 20 23.81 -23.31 6.93
C ARG A 20 24.80 -24.33 7.46
N GLU A 21 25.94 -23.89 7.97
CA GLU A 21 26.94 -24.78 8.54
C GLU A 21 26.44 -25.44 9.83
N ALA A 22 25.73 -24.69 10.68
CA ALA A 22 25.11 -25.22 11.88
C ALA A 22 23.94 -26.18 11.61
N ASP A 23 23.26 -26.05 10.47
CA ASP A 23 22.22 -26.98 10.03
C ASP A 23 22.82 -28.22 9.33
N ALA A 24 24.03 -28.11 8.77
CA ALA A 24 24.76 -29.22 8.16
C ALA A 24 25.50 -30.09 9.19
N ALA A 25 25.79 -29.54 10.37
CA ALA A 25 26.38 -30.28 11.49
C ALA A 25 25.47 -31.43 11.94
N ARG A 26 25.98 -32.65 11.89
CA ARG A 26 25.24 -33.88 12.22
C ARG A 26 25.77 -34.54 13.49
N ASP A 27 27.02 -34.30 13.85
CA ASP A 27 27.66 -34.95 14.99
C ASP A 27 27.57 -34.12 16.27
N VAL A 28 27.58 -34.84 17.41
CA VAL A 28 27.51 -34.24 18.74
C VAL A 28 28.78 -33.43 19.00
N GLY A 29 28.66 -32.10 18.98
CA GLY A 29 29.74 -31.17 19.31
C GLY A 29 30.30 -30.36 18.14
N GLU A 30 29.94 -30.68 16.90
CA GLU A 30 30.34 -29.91 15.71
C GLU A 30 29.85 -28.46 15.78
N ILE A 31 28.60 -28.27 16.21
CA ILE A 31 28.03 -26.94 16.45
C ILE A 31 28.86 -26.18 17.50
N GLY A 32 29.34 -26.87 18.54
CA GLY A 32 30.18 -26.28 19.57
C GLY A 32 31.57 -25.88 19.05
N ALA A 33 32.16 -26.72 18.18
CA ALA A 33 33.43 -26.43 17.52
C ALA A 33 33.32 -25.23 16.56
N LEU A 34 32.24 -25.18 15.76
CA LEU A 34 31.88 -24.06 14.89
C LEU A 34 31.77 -22.75 15.69
N LEU A 35 31.01 -22.77 16.80
CA LEU A 35 30.82 -21.60 17.65
C LEU A 35 32.13 -21.07 18.23
N ARG A 36 33.02 -21.97 18.69
CA ARG A 36 34.34 -21.57 19.21
C ARG A 36 35.24 -20.96 18.13
N ARG A 37 35.27 -21.56 16.93
CA ARG A 37 36.04 -21.04 15.80
C ARG A 37 35.59 -19.64 15.38
N GLU A 38 34.28 -19.40 15.39
CA GLU A 38 33.69 -18.13 14.94
C GLU A 38 33.60 -17.07 16.06
N GLY A 39 33.92 -17.45 17.31
CA GLY A 39 33.77 -16.60 18.50
C GLY A 39 32.30 -16.28 18.81
N LEU A 40 31.40 -17.22 18.52
CA LEU A 40 29.96 -17.06 18.66
C LEU A 40 29.45 -17.83 19.89
N TYR A 41 28.39 -17.32 20.49
CA TYR A 41 27.68 -17.99 21.57
C TYR A 41 26.37 -18.61 21.06
N SER A 42 25.88 -19.66 21.73
CA SER A 42 24.64 -20.36 21.35
C SER A 42 23.42 -19.43 21.22
N SER A 43 23.37 -18.35 22.03
CA SER A 43 22.34 -17.31 21.94
C SER A 43 22.30 -16.58 20.60
N HIS A 44 23.45 -16.40 19.93
CA HIS A 44 23.52 -15.80 18.60
C HIS A 44 22.81 -16.69 17.60
N LEU A 45 23.07 -18.00 17.68
CA LEU A 45 22.52 -18.99 16.77
C LEU A 45 21.01 -19.11 16.93
N ASN A 46 20.50 -19.14 18.17
CA ASN A 46 19.07 -19.09 18.45
C ASN A 46 18.42 -17.78 17.93
N THR A 47 19.04 -16.64 18.20
CA THR A 47 18.56 -15.33 17.71
C THR A 47 18.49 -15.28 16.19
N TRP A 48 19.49 -15.84 15.50
CA TRP A 48 19.54 -15.86 14.04
C TRP A 48 18.57 -16.87 13.43
N ARG A 49 18.33 -18.03 14.06
CA ARG A 49 17.26 -18.97 13.64
C ARG A 49 15.89 -18.29 13.68
N ARG A 50 15.57 -17.61 14.77
CA ARG A 50 14.31 -16.83 14.88
C ARG A 50 14.24 -15.71 13.84
N ALA A 51 15.37 -15.03 13.57
CA ALA A 51 15.42 -14.00 12.52
C ALA A 51 15.25 -14.59 11.10
N ARG A 52 15.70 -15.83 10.87
CA ARG A 52 15.46 -16.58 9.63
C ARG A 52 13.97 -16.87 9.45
N GLU A 53 13.32 -17.40 10.50
CA GLU A 53 11.88 -17.73 10.50
C GLU A 53 11.02 -16.50 10.21
N ARG A 54 11.42 -15.32 10.73
CA ARG A 54 10.74 -14.04 10.43
C ARG A 54 11.07 -13.45 9.06
N GLY A 55 11.90 -14.10 8.25
CA GLY A 55 12.32 -13.62 6.93
C GLY A 55 13.30 -12.43 6.95
N GLU A 56 13.84 -12.07 8.12
CA GLU A 56 14.70 -10.90 8.30
C GLU A 56 16.11 -11.11 7.72
N LEU A 57 16.57 -12.37 7.66
CA LEU A 57 17.89 -12.72 7.11
C LEU A 57 17.93 -12.79 5.57
N ALA A 58 16.77 -12.94 4.91
CA ALA A 58 16.66 -12.90 3.45
C ALA A 58 16.61 -11.46 2.92
N GLY A 59 16.09 -10.51 3.71
CA GLY A 59 15.78 -9.14 3.28
C GLY A 59 16.79 -8.06 3.70
N LEU A 60 18.09 -8.33 3.60
CA LEU A 60 19.15 -7.39 4.03
C LEU A 60 19.65 -6.42 2.94
N SER A 61 18.81 -6.09 1.95
CA SER A 61 18.89 -4.73 1.41
C SER A 61 18.50 -3.77 2.56
N PRO A 62 19.24 -2.68 2.81
CA PRO A 62 18.86 -1.71 3.83
C PRO A 62 17.46 -1.18 3.54
N ARG A 63 16.45 -1.76 4.19
CA ARG A 63 15.07 -1.31 4.07
C ARG A 63 15.03 0.03 4.80
N ARG A 64 14.99 1.12 4.03
CA ARG A 64 14.95 2.49 4.57
C ARG A 64 13.97 2.52 5.74
N ARG A 65 14.48 2.72 6.96
CA ARG A 65 13.64 2.99 8.12
C ARG A 65 12.91 4.30 7.84
N GLY A 66 11.58 4.25 7.85
CA GLY A 66 10.72 5.39 7.52
C GLY A 66 9.32 4.94 7.13
N ARG A 67 8.38 5.89 7.09
CA ARG A 67 7.01 5.65 6.62
C ARG A 67 7.06 5.03 5.23
N LYS A 68 6.48 3.84 5.06
CA LYS A 68 6.29 3.25 3.72
C LYS A 68 5.57 4.28 2.87
N VAL A 69 6.13 4.66 1.73
CA VAL A 69 5.47 5.54 0.77
C VAL A 69 4.17 4.83 0.39
N LYS A 70 3.02 5.37 0.81
CA LYS A 70 1.73 4.85 0.36
C LYS A 70 1.73 4.99 -1.16
N ALA A 71 1.49 3.90 -1.88
CA ALA A 71 1.30 3.96 -3.31
C ALA A 71 0.19 4.97 -3.59
N VAL A 72 0.54 6.08 -4.24
CA VAL A 72 -0.43 7.09 -4.66
C VAL A 72 -1.33 6.38 -5.66
N ASN A 73 -2.62 6.27 -5.35
CA ASN A 73 -3.57 5.63 -6.26
C ASN A 73 -3.56 6.41 -7.58
N PRO A 74 -3.15 5.81 -8.71
CA PRO A 74 -3.07 6.50 -10.00
C PRO A 74 -4.42 7.05 -10.46
N LEU A 75 -5.52 6.48 -9.95
CA LEU A 75 -6.89 6.90 -10.26
C LEU A 75 -7.40 8.05 -9.39
N ALA A 76 -6.68 8.45 -8.33
CA ALA A 76 -7.17 9.47 -7.40
C ALA A 76 -7.43 10.82 -8.09
N LYS A 77 -6.57 11.21 -9.04
CA LYS A 77 -6.77 12.42 -9.83
C LYS A 77 -8.03 12.32 -10.70
N ARG A 78 -8.22 11.18 -11.36
CA ARG A 78 -9.37 10.93 -12.23
C ARG A 78 -10.69 10.91 -11.45
N VAL A 79 -10.70 10.29 -10.28
CA VAL A 79 -11.86 10.29 -9.37
C VAL A 79 -12.21 11.73 -8.96
N ALA A 80 -11.23 12.53 -8.56
CA ALA A 80 -11.48 13.92 -8.18
C ALA A 80 -12.01 14.80 -9.32
N GLU A 81 -11.54 14.57 -10.56
CA GLU A 81 -12.07 15.23 -11.76
C GLU A 81 -13.53 14.83 -12.02
N LEU A 82 -13.81 13.52 -12.03
CA LEU A 82 -15.14 12.98 -12.27
C LEU A 82 -16.15 13.46 -11.22
N GLU A 83 -15.77 13.51 -9.95
CA GLU A 83 -16.62 14.02 -8.89
C GLU A 83 -16.95 15.51 -9.05
N ARG A 84 -16.00 16.32 -9.55
CA ARG A 84 -16.26 17.74 -9.84
C ARG A 84 -17.23 17.91 -10.99
N ASP A 85 -17.07 17.12 -12.05
CA ASP A 85 -17.95 17.13 -13.20
C ASP A 85 -19.36 16.68 -12.83
N LYS A 86 -19.49 15.59 -12.06
CA LYS A 86 -20.77 15.11 -11.54
C LYS A 86 -21.50 16.20 -10.77
N ARG A 87 -20.83 16.85 -9.81
CA ARG A 87 -21.41 17.98 -9.04
C ARG A 87 -21.79 19.17 -9.91
N ARG A 88 -21.12 19.41 -11.04
CA ARG A 88 -21.47 20.49 -11.98
C ARG A 88 -22.73 20.12 -12.76
N LEU A 89 -22.80 18.89 -13.25
CA LEU A 89 -23.94 18.39 -14.02
C LEU A 89 -25.20 18.31 -13.16
N GLU A 90 -25.11 17.82 -11.93
CA GLU A 90 -26.24 17.78 -10.99
C GLU A 90 -26.82 19.17 -10.72
N ARG A 91 -25.97 20.20 -10.60
CA ARG A 91 -26.43 21.59 -10.44
C ARG A 91 -27.16 22.12 -11.67
N ARG A 92 -26.67 21.80 -12.88
CA ARG A 92 -27.35 22.19 -14.13
C ARG A 92 -28.68 21.45 -14.31
N LEU A 93 -28.72 20.17 -13.97
CA LEU A 93 -29.93 19.37 -14.01
C LEU A 93 -31.00 19.98 -13.09
N LYS A 94 -30.64 20.28 -11.85
CA LYS A 94 -31.55 20.92 -10.89
C LYS A 94 -32.09 22.28 -11.37
N GLN A 95 -31.26 23.07 -12.06
CA GLN A 95 -31.71 24.33 -12.67
C GLN A 95 -32.70 24.09 -13.81
N ALA A 96 -32.44 23.10 -14.67
CA ALA A 96 -33.33 22.74 -15.77
C ALA A 96 -34.67 22.19 -15.26
N GLU A 97 -34.65 21.33 -14.24
CA GLU A 97 -35.84 20.80 -13.57
C GLU A 97 -36.70 21.93 -12.98
N LEU A 98 -36.07 22.92 -12.34
CA LEU A 98 -36.78 24.08 -11.81
C LEU A 98 -37.42 24.93 -12.93
N LEU A 99 -36.71 25.15 -14.03
CA LEU A 99 -37.26 25.86 -15.19
C LEU A 99 -38.47 25.13 -15.78
N LEU A 100 -38.37 23.81 -15.92
CA LEU A 100 -39.48 22.97 -16.37
C LEU A 100 -40.67 23.05 -15.41
N GLU A 101 -40.43 23.06 -14.10
CA GLU A 101 -41.49 23.18 -13.09
C GLU A 101 -42.18 24.55 -13.16
N ILE A 102 -41.42 25.64 -13.30
CA ILE A 102 -41.96 26.99 -13.48
C ILE A 102 -42.80 27.06 -14.76
N GLN A 103 -42.29 26.54 -15.88
CA GLN A 103 -43.01 26.50 -17.15
C GLN A 103 -44.35 25.76 -17.01
N LYS A 104 -44.35 24.58 -16.38
CA LYS A 104 -45.57 23.80 -16.12
C LYS A 104 -46.59 24.57 -15.28
N LYS A 105 -46.15 25.19 -14.18
CA LYS A 105 -47.03 26.00 -13.31
C LYS A 105 -47.59 27.23 -14.04
N ALA A 106 -46.79 27.91 -14.85
CA ALA A 106 -47.24 29.06 -15.62
C ALA A 106 -48.30 28.68 -16.68
N SER A 107 -48.10 27.57 -17.39
CA SER A 107 -49.09 27.04 -18.34
C SER A 107 -50.40 26.66 -17.64
N GLN A 108 -50.33 25.99 -16.49
CA GLN A 108 -51.51 25.65 -15.69
C GLN A 108 -52.29 26.88 -15.25
N LEU A 109 -51.59 27.94 -14.81
CA LEU A 109 -52.23 29.17 -14.32
C LEU A 109 -52.85 30.01 -15.45
N LEU A 110 -52.27 29.94 -16.66
CA LEU A 110 -52.70 30.74 -17.81
C LEU A 110 -53.63 29.99 -18.77
N GLU A 111 -53.97 28.73 -18.49
CA GLU A 111 -54.74 27.83 -19.37
C GLU A 111 -54.16 27.70 -20.80
N ILE A 112 -52.88 28.03 -20.98
CA ILE A 112 -52.20 27.89 -22.27
C ILE A 112 -51.71 26.45 -22.38
N PRO A 113 -52.17 25.65 -23.36
CA PRO A 113 -51.71 24.29 -23.54
C PRO A 113 -50.20 24.28 -23.80
N LEU A 114 -49.45 23.52 -23.00
CA LEU A 114 -48.09 23.17 -23.36
C LEU A 114 -48.17 22.20 -24.53
N ALA A 115 -47.48 22.54 -25.63
CA ALA A 115 -47.25 21.58 -26.71
C ALA A 115 -46.47 20.40 -26.13
N SER A 116 -47.19 19.36 -25.74
CA SER A 116 -46.63 18.05 -25.41
C SER A 116 -46.07 17.50 -26.71
N ARG A 117 -44.78 17.72 -26.93
CA ARG A 117 -43.98 16.82 -27.76
C ARG A 117 -43.90 15.50 -27.02
N GLU A 118 -44.95 14.69 -27.19
CA GLU A 118 -44.88 13.26 -26.99
C GLU A 118 -43.91 12.71 -28.04
N ASP A 119 -42.84 12.10 -27.54
CA ASP A 119 -42.22 10.91 -28.11
C ASP A 119 -41.86 10.91 -29.60
N GLU A 120 -40.92 11.77 -30.00
CA GLU A 120 -40.00 11.43 -31.09
C GLU A 120 -38.58 11.62 -30.57
N ASP A 121 -37.98 10.52 -30.11
CA ASP A 121 -36.56 10.18 -30.33
C ASP A 121 -36.21 8.89 -29.58
N GLY A 122 -36.86 7.81 -30.02
CA GLY A 122 -36.43 6.43 -29.77
C GLY A 122 -35.94 5.79 -31.05
N SER A 123 -34.92 6.37 -31.69
CA SER A 123 -34.26 5.77 -32.86
C SER A 123 -32.77 6.09 -32.88
N ALA A 124 -31.95 5.13 -32.42
CA ALA A 124 -30.65 4.66 -32.94
C ALA A 124 -29.73 4.15 -31.82
#